data_AF-A0A6V7IXG2-F1
#
_entry.id   AF-A0A6V7IXG2-F1
#
_cell.length_a   1.000
_cell.length_b   1.000
_cell.length_c   1.000
_cell.angle_alpha   90.00
_cell.angle_beta   90.00
_cell.angle_gamma   90.00
#
_symmetry.space_group_name_H-M   'P 1'
#
loop_
_entity.id
_entity.type
_entity.pdbx_description
1 polymer ?
#
loop_
_entity_poly.entity_id
_entity_poly.type
_entity_poly.pdbx_seq_one_letter_code
_entity_poly.pdbx_strand_id
1 'polypeptide(L)'
;IYGWKPEFYNDTNSLPEKMPQQLKDSIKAIGRKSPPALNTVWVSCEGENPADEENIGPIAYYPQPGFPGYYYPYENSEGYLSPLVAVQFKRPR
;
A
#
# COMPACT_ATOMS: atom_id res chain seq x y z
N ILE A 1 0.11 -16.77 1.74
CA ILE A 1 -0.94 -17.51 2.49
C ILE A 1 -1.85 -18.14 1.45
N TYR A 2 -1.99 -19.47 1.44
CA TYR A 2 -2.85 -20.17 0.47
C TYR A 2 -4.31 -19.76 0.66
N GLY A 3 -5.01 -19.45 -0.43
CA GLY A 3 -6.43 -19.11 -0.45
C GLY A 3 -6.81 -17.79 0.23
N TRP A 4 -5.84 -17.00 0.71
CA TRP A 4 -6.12 -15.72 1.37
C TRP A 4 -6.65 -14.69 0.37
N LYS A 5 -7.77 -14.05 0.73
CA LYS A 5 -8.39 -12.98 -0.05
C LYS A 5 -8.35 -11.68 0.75
N PRO A 6 -7.80 -10.59 0.19
CA PRO A 6 -7.84 -9.29 0.84
C PRO A 6 -9.26 -8.71 0.87
N GLU A 7 -9.54 -7.95 1.92
CA GLU A 7 -10.66 -7.02 1.97
C GLU A 7 -10.14 -5.60 1.66
N PHE A 8 -10.82 -4.90 0.75
CA PHE A 8 -10.34 -3.62 0.22
C PHE A 8 -11.08 -2.42 0.79
N TYR A 9 -10.39 -1.28 0.88
CA TYR A 9 -10.98 0.02 1.21
C TYR A 9 -11.63 0.66 -0.02
N ASN A 10 -12.82 0.21 -0.37
CA ASN A 10 -13.56 0.75 -1.53
C ASN A 10 -14.33 2.04 -1.22
N ASP A 11 -14.65 2.31 0.05
CA ASP A 11 -15.22 3.58 0.47
C ASP A 11 -14.11 4.55 0.91
N THR A 12 -13.83 5.53 0.05
CA THR A 12 -12.79 6.53 0.30
C THR A 12 -13.18 7.58 1.35
N ASN A 13 -14.43 7.59 1.81
CA ASN A 13 -14.91 8.50 2.85
C ASN A 13 -14.72 7.94 4.27
N SER A 14 -14.59 6.62 4.41
CA SER A 14 -14.47 5.92 5.70
C SER A 14 -13.11 5.23 5.88
N LEU A 15 -12.02 5.93 5.51
CA LEU A 15 -10.66 5.41 5.71
C LEU A 15 -10.26 5.46 7.20
N PRO A 16 -9.55 4.44 7.73
CA PRO A 16 -9.13 4.38 9.13
C PRO A 16 -8.42 5.64 9.63
N GLU A 17 -8.68 6.05 10.87
CA GLU A 17 -8.04 7.25 11.46
C GLU A 17 -6.51 7.13 11.46
N LYS A 18 -5.98 5.98 11.87
CA LYS A 18 -4.54 5.68 11.93
C LYS A 18 -3.85 5.60 10.57
N MET A 19 -4.60 5.53 9.46
CA MET A 19 -3.99 5.53 8.13
C MET A 19 -3.36 6.90 7.84
N PRO A 20 -2.09 6.98 7.40
CA PRO A 20 -1.43 8.25 7.14
C PRO A 20 -2.17 9.11 6.12
N GLN A 21 -2.21 10.43 6.35
CA GLN A 21 -2.96 11.36 5.50
C GLN A 21 -2.50 11.31 4.04
N GLN A 22 -1.19 11.22 3.80
CA GLN A 22 -0.62 11.10 2.46
C GLN A 22 -1.14 9.87 1.70
N LEU A 23 -1.33 8.74 2.40
CA LEU A 23 -1.89 7.54 1.80
C LEU A 23 -3.38 7.71 1.53
N LYS A 24 -4.15 8.29 2.47
CA LYS A 24 -5.59 8.61 2.25
C LYS A 24 -5.80 9.47 1.02
N ASP A 25 -4.97 10.50 0.83
CA ASP A 25 -5.06 11.40 -0.31
C ASP A 25 -4.74 10.68 -1.62
N SER A 26 -3.74 9.79 -1.61
CA SER A 26 -3.39 8.95 -2.76
C SER A 26 -4.54 8.00 -3.14
N ILE A 27 -5.14 7.33 -2.15
CA ILE A 27 -6.29 6.44 -2.35
C ILE A 27 -7.48 7.22 -2.94
N LYS A 28 -7.81 8.39 -2.38
CA LYS A 28 -8.88 9.26 -2.91
C LYS A 28 -8.61 9.70 -4.34
N ALA A 29 -7.38 10.09 -4.66
CA ALA A 29 -7.00 10.49 -6.01
C ALA A 29 -7.12 9.33 -7.01
N ILE A 30 -6.67 8.13 -6.62
CA ILE A 30 -6.79 6.91 -7.43
C ILE A 30 -8.24 6.52 -7.61
N GLY A 31 -9.05 6.52 -6.54
CA GLY A 31 -10.48 6.19 -6.60
C GLY A 31 -11.28 7.13 -7.52
N ARG A 32 -10.93 8.42 -7.55
CA ARG A 32 -11.53 9.38 -8.50
C ARG A 32 -11.17 9.08 -9.96
N LYS A 33 -9.95 8.59 -10.21
CA LYS A 33 -9.46 8.30 -11.57
C LYS A 33 -9.90 6.93 -12.07
N SER A 34 -9.87 5.92 -11.19
CA SER A 34 -10.16 4.53 -11.50
C SER A 34 -10.67 3.83 -10.23
N PRO A 35 -11.99 3.75 -10.01
CA PRO A 35 -12.56 3.03 -8.88
C PRO A 35 -12.10 1.56 -8.76
N PRO A 36 -11.95 0.78 -9.85
CA PRO A 36 -11.44 -0.59 -9.74
C PRO A 36 -10.01 -0.70 -9.18
N ALA A 37 -9.19 0.35 -9.32
CA ALA A 37 -7.83 0.37 -8.78
C ALA A 37 -7.81 0.48 -7.24
N LEU A 38 -8.96 0.77 -6.59
CA LEU A 38 -9.11 0.70 -5.13
C LEU A 38 -9.01 -0.72 -4.58
N ASN A 39 -9.20 -1.74 -5.43
CA ASN A 39 -8.94 -3.14 -5.11
C ASN A 39 -7.43 -3.40 -5.01
N THR A 40 -6.80 -2.80 -4.00
CA THR A 40 -5.36 -2.80 -3.74
C THR A 40 -5.15 -2.96 -2.24
N VAL A 41 -4.19 -3.79 -1.87
CA VAL A 41 -3.69 -3.87 -0.50
C VAL A 41 -2.70 -2.72 -0.31
N TRP A 42 -3.12 -1.67 0.36
CA TRP A 42 -2.34 -0.44 0.55
C TRP A 42 -1.23 -0.61 1.59
N VAL A 43 -0.10 0.05 1.36
CA VAL A 43 1.08 -0.01 2.23
C VAL A 43 1.54 1.40 2.58
N SER A 44 1.83 1.60 3.86
CA SER A 44 2.57 2.76 4.38
C SER A 44 3.64 2.29 5.36
N CYS A 45 4.79 2.96 5.34
CA CYS A 45 5.91 2.75 6.24
C CYS A 45 6.10 3.99 7.12
N GLU A 46 6.48 3.75 8.37
CA GLU A 46 6.83 4.76 9.38
C GLU A 46 8.02 4.26 10.20
N GLY A 47 8.63 5.15 10.99
CA GLY A 47 9.71 4.77 11.92
C GLY A 47 9.19 3.93 13.08
N GLU A 48 10.02 3.07 13.65
CA GLU A 48 9.61 2.22 14.79
C GLU A 48 9.56 3.02 16.10
N ASN A 49 10.55 3.90 16.32
CA ASN A 49 10.64 4.77 17.48
C ASN A 49 10.58 6.25 17.06
N PRO A 50 10.32 7.20 17.99
CA PRO A 50 10.30 8.63 17.67
C PRO A 50 11.59 9.14 16.99
N ALA A 51 12.75 8.62 17.41
CA ALA A 51 14.01 8.96 16.77
C ALA A 51 14.09 8.44 15.32
N ASP A 52 13.47 7.30 15.01
CA ASP A 52 13.45 6.75 13.66
C ASP A 52 12.50 7.58 12.78
N GLU A 53 11.34 7.98 13.30
CA GLU A 53 10.40 8.86 12.59
C GLU A 53 11.03 10.20 12.18
N GLU A 54 11.87 10.78 13.05
CA GLU A 54 12.59 12.03 12.76
C GLU A 54 13.70 11.85 11.71
N ASN A 55 14.30 10.67 11.64
CA ASN A 55 15.48 10.39 10.81
C ASN A 55 15.18 9.67 9.48
N ILE A 56 14.02 9.01 9.34
CA ILE A 56 13.67 8.19 8.16
C ILE A 56 13.64 8.98 6.84
N GLY A 57 13.32 10.27 6.93
CA GLY A 57 13.23 11.18 5.78
C GLY A 57 12.11 10.81 4.80
N PRO A 58 12.07 11.43 3.60
CA PRO A 58 11.01 11.18 2.62
C PRO A 58 11.07 9.77 2.03
N ILE A 59 9.93 9.10 1.96
CA ILE A 59 9.77 7.75 1.40
C ILE A 59 9.11 7.83 0.01
N ALA A 60 9.62 7.05 -0.95
CA ALA A 60 8.94 6.78 -2.22
C ALA A 60 8.65 5.29 -2.38
N TYR A 61 7.50 5.00 -2.98
CA TYR A 61 7.03 3.65 -3.28
C TYR A 61 7.02 3.44 -4.78
N TYR A 62 7.49 2.26 -5.23
CA TYR A 62 7.52 1.90 -6.64
C TYR A 62 6.91 0.51 -6.87
N PRO A 63 6.08 0.34 -7.91
CA PRO A 63 5.54 1.39 -8.78
C PRO A 63 4.50 2.27 -8.09
N GLN A 64 3.89 1.79 -6.99
CA GLN A 64 2.86 2.48 -6.22
C GLN A 64 2.85 1.95 -4.76
N PRO A 65 2.19 2.63 -3.80
CA PRO A 65 2.19 2.24 -2.39
C PRO A 65 1.20 1.10 -2.09
N GLY A 66 1.34 -0.05 -2.74
CA GLY A 66 0.49 -1.21 -2.47
C GLY A 66 0.52 -2.31 -3.53
N PHE A 67 -0.15 -3.40 -3.20
CA PHE A 67 -0.23 -4.62 -4.02
C PHE A 67 -1.60 -4.71 -4.70
N PRO A 68 -1.67 -4.71 -6.04
CA PRO A 68 -2.93 -4.86 -6.74
C PRO A 68 -3.65 -6.17 -6.38
N GLY A 69 -4.96 -6.11 -6.22
CA GLY A 69 -5.78 -7.23 -5.75
C GLY A 69 -5.82 -8.43 -6.69
N TYR A 70 -5.57 -8.23 -7.99
CA TYR A 70 -5.61 -9.29 -9.00
C TYR A 70 -4.49 -10.35 -8.84
N TYR A 71 -3.51 -10.13 -7.95
CA TYR A 71 -2.53 -11.14 -7.57
C TYR A 71 -3.02 -12.12 -6.49
N TYR A 72 -4.23 -11.94 -5.97
CA TYR A 72 -4.80 -12.74 -4.89
C TYR A 72 -6.15 -13.36 -5.30
N PRO A 73 -6.48 -14.55 -4.78
CA PRO A 73 -5.73 -15.36 -3.83
C PRO A 73 -4.54 -16.11 -4.45
N TYR A 74 -3.60 -16.53 -3.60
CA TYR A 74 -2.57 -17.49 -3.98
C TYR A 74 -3.13 -18.91 -3.94
N GLU A 75 -3.12 -19.61 -5.08
CA GLU A 75 -3.69 -20.96 -5.25
C GLU A 75 -2.64 -22.02 -5.63
N ASN A 76 -1.35 -21.76 -5.37
CA ASN A 76 -0.24 -22.67 -5.71
C ASN A 76 -0.12 -22.96 -7.22
N SER A 77 -0.53 -22.00 -8.06
CA SER A 77 -0.41 -22.08 -9.51
C SER A 77 1.06 -22.05 -9.94
N GLU A 78 1.43 -22.92 -10.88
CA GLU A 78 2.78 -22.93 -11.45
C GLU A 78 3.11 -21.57 -12.08
N GLY A 79 4.31 -21.04 -11.81
CA GLY A 79 4.73 -19.74 -12.32
C GLY A 79 4.10 -18.53 -11.62
N TYR A 80 3.39 -18.70 -10.51
CA TYR A 80 2.90 -17.58 -9.71
C TYR A 80 4.05 -16.68 -9.23
N LEU A 81 3.93 -15.38 -9.51
CA LEU A 81 4.85 -14.36 -9.02
C LEU A 81 4.13 -13.47 -8.02
N SER A 82 4.59 -13.53 -6.76
CA SER A 82 4.11 -12.62 -5.72
C SER A 82 4.42 -11.17 -6.11
N PRO A 83 3.47 -10.23 -5.91
CA PRO A 83 3.72 -8.83 -6.23
C PRO A 83 4.75 -8.24 -5.27
N LEU A 84 5.55 -7.30 -5.77
CA LEU A 84 6.59 -6.61 -5.01
C LEU A 84 6.34 -5.10 -5.05
N VAL A 85 6.66 -4.43 -3.95
CA VAL A 85 6.71 -2.98 -3.85
C VAL A 85 8.09 -2.61 -3.34
N ALA A 86 8.81 -1.77 -4.08
CA ALA A 86 10.07 -1.22 -3.63
C ALA A 86 9.83 0.05 -2.83
N VAL A 87 10.51 0.17 -1.70
CA VAL A 87 10.47 1.34 -0.81
C VAL A 87 11.84 1.99 -0.82
N GLN A 88 11.87 3.28 -1.16
CA GLN A 88 13.10 4.08 -1.20
C GLN A 88 13.04 5.17 -0.14
N PHE A 89 13.96 5.11 0.82
CA PHE A 89 14.26 6.19 1.75
C PHE A 89 15.19 7.19 1.06
N LYS A 90 14.67 8.36 0.68
CA LYS A 90 15.42 9.27 -0.22
C LYS A 90 16.57 9.99 0.46
N ARG A 91 16.41 10.34 1.74
CA ARG A 91 17.38 11.11 2.52
C ARG A 91 17.26 10.76 4.02
N PRO A 92 17.56 9.52 4.41
CA PRO A 92 17.61 9.16 5.82
C PRO A 92 18.79 9.91 6.49
N ARG A 93 18.66 10.25 7.76
CA ARG A 93 19.67 10.92 8.58
C ARG A 93 20.24 10.02 9.66
#